data_AF-A0A9Q0GH03-F1
#
_entry.id   AF-A0A9Q0GH03-F1
#
_cell.length_a   1.000
_cell.length_b   1.000
_cell.length_c   1.000
_cell.angle_alpha   90.00
_cell.angle_beta   90.00
_cell.angle_gamma   90.00
#
_symmetry.space_group_name_H-M   'P 1'
#
loop_
_entity.id
_entity.type
_entity.pdbx_description
1 polymer ?
#
loop_
_entity_poly.entity_id
_entity_poly.type
_entity_poly.pdbx_seq_one_letter_code
_entity_poly.pdbx_strand_id
1 'polypeptide(L)'
;MHDLIQLMCKEIVLDEDRLDPRKRSRLWRHNDILRVLNKPKGVERVEALSLDMSQVSRIIQLSPKVFEEMDNLRLLRFYCTGASRYNNIATKLLHLPQQGFEYLPNTLRLLHWDRYPSASLPSNFHPENMVYLKMPGSSLTQLWEGDNVHLVNLKVCDLRGSKELIKIMDFSGVPNLEELYLGGCSSLVEIPSSLQLCRKLT
;
A
#
# COMPACT_ATOMS: atom_id res chain seq x y z
N MET A 1 -6.87 -18.77 5.11
CA MET A 1 -6.96 -18.53 6.57
C MET A 1 -8.36 -18.97 6.99
N HIS A 2 -8.47 -19.80 8.03
CA HIS A 2 -9.75 -20.32 8.51
C HIS A 2 -10.53 -19.24 9.27
N ASP A 3 -11.86 -19.18 9.12
CA ASP A 3 -12.69 -18.12 9.71
C ASP A 3 -12.58 -18.03 11.23
N LEU A 4 -12.50 -19.18 11.91
CA LEU A 4 -12.31 -19.25 13.36
C LEU A 4 -10.99 -18.60 13.81
N ILE A 5 -9.89 -18.85 13.10
CA ILE A 5 -8.59 -18.23 13.40
C ILE A 5 -8.69 -16.71 13.22
N GLN A 6 -9.38 -16.26 12.17
CA GLN A 6 -9.58 -14.85 11.93
C GLN A 6 -10.40 -14.19 13.04
N LEU A 7 -11.47 -14.83 13.51
CA LEU A 7 -12.29 -14.34 14.62
C LEU A 7 -11.48 -14.24 15.93
N MET A 8 -10.72 -15.28 16.26
CA MET A 8 -9.85 -15.27 17.44
C MET A 8 -8.79 -14.15 17.37
N CYS A 9 -8.12 -13.98 16.22
CA CYS A 9 -7.17 -12.89 16.03
C CYS A 9 -7.82 -11.51 16.16
N LYS A 10 -9.08 -11.35 15.71
CA LYS A 10 -9.82 -10.10 15.86
C LYS A 10 -10.14 -9.82 17.33
N GLU A 11 -10.56 -10.83 18.10
CA GLU A 11 -10.87 -10.64 19.53
C GLU A 11 -9.62 -10.26 20.33
N ILE A 12 -8.48 -10.93 20.08
CA ILE A 12 -7.20 -10.59 20.71
C ILE A 12 -6.83 -9.11 20.48
N VAL A 13 -7.03 -8.59 19.27
CA VAL A 13 -6.73 -7.18 18.97
C VAL A 13 -7.76 -6.23 19.60
N LEU A 14 -9.02 -6.66 19.75
CA LEU A 14 -10.01 -5.88 20.49
C LEU A 14 -9.70 -5.82 21.99
N ASP A 15 -9.12 -6.87 22.56
CA ASP A 15 -8.67 -6.92 23.95
C ASP A 15 -7.46 -6.01 24.23
N GLU A 16 -6.69 -5.60 23.22
CA GLU A 16 -5.62 -4.61 23.39
C GLU A 16 -6.17 -3.25 23.85
N ASP A 17 -7.32 -2.82 23.30
CA ASP A 17 -8.10 -1.68 23.80
C ASP A 17 -9.50 -1.67 23.14
N ARG A 18 -10.58 -1.87 23.91
CA ARG A 18 -11.94 -1.92 23.34
C ARG A 18 -12.49 -0.56 22.91
N LEU A 19 -11.92 0.55 23.38
CA LEU A 19 -12.46 1.90 23.18
C LEU A 19 -11.66 2.71 22.16
N ASP A 20 -10.34 2.73 22.29
CA ASP A 20 -9.44 3.52 21.44
C ASP A 20 -8.68 2.64 20.43
N PRO A 21 -9.03 2.68 19.13
CA PRO A 21 -8.38 1.91 18.08
C PRO A 21 -6.93 2.35 17.88
N ARG A 22 -6.55 3.56 18.29
CA ARG A 22 -5.16 4.03 18.17
C ARG A 22 -4.20 3.23 19.05
N LYS A 23 -4.73 2.59 20.10
CA LYS A 23 -3.96 1.73 21.00
C LYS A 23 -3.87 0.27 20.54
N ARG A 24 -4.54 -0.07 19.43
CA ARG A 24 -4.52 -1.40 18.83
C ARG A 24 -3.39 -1.55 17.80
N SER A 25 -2.85 -2.74 17.71
CA SER A 25 -1.84 -3.14 16.75
C SER A 25 -2.40 -3.33 15.34
N ARG A 26 -3.69 -3.67 15.21
CA ARG A 26 -4.31 -3.94 13.90
C ARG A 26 -5.68 -3.30 13.77
N LEU A 27 -5.93 -2.74 12.59
CA LEU A 27 -7.19 -2.07 12.25
C LEU A 27 -7.78 -2.67 10.97
N TRP A 28 -9.02 -3.16 11.06
CA TRP A 28 -9.78 -3.69 9.92
C TRP A 28 -11.22 -3.15 9.84
N ARG A 29 -11.73 -2.54 10.91
CA ARG A 29 -13.06 -1.92 10.92
C ARG A 29 -12.97 -0.56 10.23
N HIS A 30 -13.78 -0.34 9.19
CA HIS A 30 -13.75 0.90 8.41
C HIS A 30 -13.83 2.14 9.33
N ASN A 31 -14.82 2.24 10.23
CA ASN A 31 -14.98 3.40 11.11
C ASN A 31 -13.77 3.67 12.03
N ASP A 32 -13.12 2.62 12.53
CA ASP A 32 -11.94 2.77 13.38
C ASP A 32 -10.75 3.31 12.57
N ILE A 33 -10.55 2.78 11.37
CA ILE A 33 -9.52 3.25 10.43
C ILE A 33 -9.76 4.71 10.08
N LEU A 34 -10.99 5.09 9.72
CA LEU A 34 -11.29 6.46 9.34
C LEU A 34 -11.07 7.44 10.50
N ARG A 35 -11.37 7.01 11.75
CA ARG A 35 -11.10 7.80 12.96
C ARG A 35 -9.60 7.99 13.17
N VAL A 36 -8.79 6.96 12.94
CA VAL A 36 -7.33 6.99 13.05
C VAL A 36 -6.72 7.89 11.96
N LEU A 37 -7.10 7.69 10.69
CA LEU A 37 -6.57 8.48 9.56
C LEU A 37 -6.93 9.97 9.63
N ASN A 38 -8.10 10.33 10.18
CA ASN A 38 -8.52 11.73 10.30
C ASN A 38 -7.75 12.51 11.39
N LYS A 39 -7.26 11.80 12.42
CA LYS A 39 -6.51 12.39 13.54
C LYS A 39 -5.42 11.40 13.97
N PRO A 40 -4.30 11.33 13.23
CA PRO A 40 -3.28 10.30 13.38
C PRO A 40 -2.32 10.58 14.55
N LYS A 41 -2.87 10.93 15.72
CA LYS A 41 -2.10 11.14 16.94
C LYS A 41 -2.13 9.92 17.84
N GLY A 42 -1.00 9.53 18.41
CA GLY A 42 -0.93 8.44 19.39
C GLY A 42 -1.19 7.07 18.79
N VAL A 43 -0.77 6.88 17.53
CA VAL A 43 -0.98 5.70 16.67
C VAL A 43 0.28 4.84 16.56
N GLU A 44 1.25 5.02 17.47
CA GLU A 44 2.56 4.38 17.42
C GLU A 44 2.45 2.85 17.52
N ARG A 45 1.36 2.34 18.10
CA ARG A 45 1.12 0.90 18.22
C ARG A 45 0.61 0.25 16.94
N VAL A 46 0.08 1.03 15.99
CA VAL A 46 -0.56 0.50 14.79
C VAL A 46 0.48 -0.14 13.86
N GLU A 47 0.44 -1.47 13.75
CA GLU A 47 1.29 -2.25 12.86
C GLU A 47 0.62 -2.61 11.53
N ALA A 48 -0.72 -2.68 11.52
CA ALA A 48 -1.47 -3.13 10.36
C ALA A 48 -2.77 -2.35 10.17
N LEU A 49 -3.00 -1.88 8.95
CA LEU A 49 -4.21 -1.18 8.55
C LEU A 49 -4.74 -1.80 7.26
N SER A 50 -5.97 -2.33 7.30
CA SER A 50 -6.63 -2.95 6.17
C SER A 50 -8.04 -2.39 5.96
N LEU A 51 -8.16 -1.45 5.02
CA LEU A 51 -9.38 -0.76 4.65
C LEU A 51 -9.95 -1.29 3.33
N ASP A 52 -11.18 -1.80 3.39
CA ASP A 52 -12.00 -1.97 2.19
C ASP A 52 -12.62 -0.61 1.81
N MET A 53 -12.05 0.04 0.80
CA MET A 53 -12.50 1.34 0.31
C MET A 53 -13.92 1.28 -0.28
N SER A 54 -14.42 0.10 -0.66
CA SER A 54 -15.80 -0.04 -1.16
C SER A 54 -16.86 0.18 -0.08
N GLN A 55 -16.46 0.09 1.19
CA GLN A 55 -17.31 0.31 2.36
C GLN A 55 -17.29 1.78 2.83
N VAL A 56 -16.48 2.63 2.20
CA VAL A 56 -16.40 4.05 2.54
C VAL A 56 -17.61 4.75 1.93
N SER A 57 -18.40 5.44 2.76
CA SER A 57 -19.65 6.10 2.35
C SER A 57 -19.59 7.63 2.38
N ARG A 58 -18.43 8.21 2.76
CA ARG A 58 -18.21 9.66 2.85
C ARG A 58 -16.85 10.03 2.31
N ILE A 59 -16.72 11.27 1.86
CA ILE A 59 -15.44 11.82 1.41
C ILE A 59 -14.49 11.96 2.60
N ILE A 60 -13.23 11.58 2.40
CA ILE A 60 -12.15 11.62 3.38
C ILE A 60 -10.95 12.23 2.72
N GLN A 61 -10.50 13.35 3.27
CA GLN A 61 -9.27 14.01 2.86
C GLN A 61 -8.12 13.50 3.72
N LEU A 62 -7.15 12.83 3.11
CA LEU A 62 -5.93 12.43 3.81
C LEU A 62 -4.96 13.62 3.87
N SER A 63 -4.30 13.77 5.02
CA SER A 63 -3.19 14.71 5.17
C SER A 63 -1.93 14.17 4.47
N PRO A 64 -1.06 15.02 3.90
CA PRO A 64 0.27 14.61 3.41
C PRO A 64 1.10 13.84 4.44
N LYS A 65 0.89 14.14 5.73
CA LYS A 65 1.60 13.56 6.88
C LYS A 65 0.81 12.47 7.62
N VAL A 66 -0.24 11.90 7.01
CA VAL A 66 -1.15 10.98 7.70
C VAL A 66 -0.45 9.75 8.31
N PHE A 67 0.68 9.32 7.73
CA PHE A 67 1.45 8.17 8.20
C PHE A 67 2.70 8.55 9.00
N GLU A 68 2.95 9.84 9.27
CA GLU A 68 4.19 10.34 9.90
C GLU A 68 4.38 9.80 11.34
N GLU A 69 3.29 9.60 12.10
CA GLU A 69 3.34 9.04 13.46
C GLU A 69 3.17 7.50 13.52
N MET A 70 3.10 6.82 12.37
CA MET A 70 2.85 5.36 12.28
C MET A 70 4.14 4.56 12.09
N ASP A 71 5.13 4.79 12.94
CA ASP A 71 6.49 4.23 12.79
C ASP A 71 6.54 2.70 12.73
N ASN A 72 5.61 2.02 13.40
CA ASN A 72 5.54 0.55 13.44
C ASN A 72 4.69 -0.07 12.33
N LEU A 73 4.18 0.72 11.38
CA LEU A 73 3.27 0.24 10.34
C LEU A 73 3.98 -0.67 9.34
N ARG A 74 3.61 -1.94 9.35
CA ARG A 74 4.20 -3.00 8.50
C ARG A 74 3.26 -3.45 7.39
N LEU A 75 1.96 -3.25 7.55
CA LEU A 75 0.95 -3.64 6.57
C LEU A 75 -0.02 -2.48 6.34
N LEU A 76 -0.08 -2.02 5.09
CA LEU A 76 -1.06 -1.03 4.65
C LEU A 76 -1.83 -1.60 3.46
N ARG A 77 -3.14 -1.73 3.60
CA ARG A 77 -4.04 -2.23 2.55
C ARG A 77 -5.23 -1.33 2.35
N PHE A 78 -5.29 -0.63 1.24
CA PHE A 78 -6.49 0.05 0.74
C PHE A 78 -6.94 -0.69 -0.52
N TYR A 79 -8.02 -1.44 -0.42
CA TYR A 79 -8.48 -2.33 -1.50
C TYR A 79 -9.98 -2.19 -1.74
N CYS A 80 -10.46 -2.68 -2.88
CA CYS A 80 -11.88 -2.72 -3.21
C CYS A 80 -12.37 -4.16 -3.35
N THR A 81 -13.59 -4.43 -2.88
CA THR A 81 -14.26 -5.72 -3.06
C THR A 81 -15.51 -5.60 -3.93
N GLY A 82 -16.09 -6.74 -4.33
CA GLY A 82 -17.35 -6.80 -5.07
C GLY A 82 -17.33 -6.03 -6.40
N ALA A 83 -18.48 -5.43 -6.73
CA ALA A 83 -18.69 -4.65 -7.95
C ALA A 83 -17.80 -3.38 -8.03
N SER A 84 -17.40 -2.84 -6.87
CA SER A 84 -16.52 -1.66 -6.80
C SER A 84 -15.12 -1.93 -7.35
N ARG A 85 -14.72 -3.19 -7.60
CA ARG A 85 -13.48 -3.48 -8.34
C ARG A 85 -13.54 -3.00 -9.79
N TYR A 86 -14.73 -2.90 -10.38
CA TYR A 86 -14.92 -2.53 -11.79
C TYR A 86 -15.30 -1.07 -12.00
N ASN A 87 -15.43 -0.27 -10.92
CA ASN A 87 -15.68 1.16 -11.01
C ASN A 87 -14.73 1.96 -10.10
N ASN A 88 -14.69 3.28 -10.26
CA ASN A 88 -13.80 4.18 -9.52
C ASN A 88 -14.52 4.96 -8.41
N ILE A 89 -15.67 4.49 -7.92
CA ILE A 89 -16.45 5.24 -6.92
C ILE A 89 -15.70 5.30 -5.60
N ALA A 90 -15.17 4.17 -5.13
CA ALA A 90 -14.45 4.08 -3.86
C ALA A 90 -13.22 5.01 -3.81
N THR A 91 -12.51 5.17 -4.94
CA THR A 91 -11.35 6.06 -5.04
C THR A 91 -11.71 7.54 -5.06
N LYS A 92 -12.95 7.89 -5.44
CA LYS A 92 -13.47 9.27 -5.35
C LYS A 92 -13.83 9.67 -3.92
N LEU A 93 -13.91 8.72 -3.00
CA LEU A 93 -14.25 9.01 -1.60
C LEU A 93 -13.01 9.11 -0.71
N LEU A 94 -11.85 8.62 -1.17
CA LEU A 94 -10.58 8.76 -0.47
C LEU A 94 -9.67 9.70 -1.27
N HIS A 95 -9.70 10.98 -0.93
CA HIS A 95 -8.90 12.00 -1.59
C HIS A 95 -7.51 12.06 -0.97
N LEU A 96 -6.51 11.95 -1.84
CA LEU A 96 -5.12 12.20 -1.46
C LEU A 96 -4.83 13.71 -1.44
N PRO A 97 -3.82 14.13 -0.69
CA PRO A 97 -3.22 15.44 -0.85
C PRO A 97 -2.80 15.69 -2.31
N GLN A 98 -2.95 16.93 -2.78
CA GLN A 98 -2.70 17.30 -4.18
C GLN A 98 -1.24 17.02 -4.63
N GLN A 99 -0.28 17.13 -3.70
CA GLN A 99 1.14 16.88 -3.94
C GLN A 99 1.57 15.46 -3.59
N GLY A 100 0.64 14.56 -3.26
CA GLY A 100 0.95 13.24 -2.73
C GLY A 100 1.36 13.28 -1.25
N PHE A 101 1.75 12.11 -0.73
CA PHE A 101 2.20 12.00 0.66
C PHE A 101 3.61 12.55 0.81
N GLU A 102 3.89 13.19 1.96
CA GLU A 102 5.24 13.61 2.34
C GLU A 102 6.03 12.46 2.96
N TYR A 103 5.34 11.43 3.47
CA TYR A 103 5.95 10.32 4.18
C TYR A 103 5.15 9.03 4.03
N LEU A 104 5.86 7.92 3.83
CA LEU A 104 5.38 6.56 4.03
C LEU A 104 6.38 5.79 4.93
N PRO A 105 5.92 4.95 5.88
CA PRO A 105 6.81 4.27 6.81
C PRO A 105 7.72 3.25 6.12
N ASN A 106 9.04 3.39 6.26
CA ASN A 106 10.02 2.43 5.71
C ASN A 106 9.97 1.04 6.40
N THR A 107 9.22 0.92 7.49
CA THR A 107 8.90 -0.35 8.17
C THR A 107 7.88 -1.19 7.41
N LEU A 108 7.25 -0.65 6.34
CA LEU A 108 6.30 -1.37 5.51
C LEU A 108 6.91 -2.64 4.89
N ARG A 109 6.18 -3.74 5.07
CA ARG A 109 6.46 -5.06 4.46
C ARG A 109 5.43 -5.42 3.40
N LEU A 110 4.21 -4.88 3.52
CA LEU A 110 3.14 -5.05 2.56
C LEU A 110 2.46 -3.72 2.31
N LEU A 111 2.49 -3.27 1.06
CA LEU A 111 1.72 -2.14 0.56
C LEU A 111 0.76 -2.64 -0.52
N HIS A 112 -0.54 -2.67 -0.21
CA HIS A 112 -1.60 -2.94 -1.16
C HIS A 112 -2.46 -1.68 -1.32
N TRP A 113 -2.47 -1.07 -2.50
CA TRP A 113 -3.27 0.10 -2.76
C TRP A 113 -3.92 0.05 -4.15
N ASP A 114 -5.17 -0.42 -4.20
CA ASP A 114 -5.93 -0.44 -5.44
C ASP A 114 -6.13 0.99 -5.95
N ARG A 115 -5.78 1.23 -7.22
CA ARG A 115 -5.95 2.53 -7.89
C ARG A 115 -5.35 3.69 -7.11
N TYR A 116 -4.12 3.49 -6.63
CA TYR A 116 -3.35 4.55 -6.00
C TYR A 116 -3.31 5.80 -6.91
N PRO A 117 -3.75 6.98 -6.43
CA PRO A 117 -4.08 8.08 -7.34
C PRO A 117 -2.94 9.06 -7.61
N SER A 118 -1.82 8.96 -6.90
CA SER A 118 -0.66 9.84 -7.12
C SER A 118 0.28 9.30 -8.19
N ALA A 119 0.95 10.21 -8.91
CA ALA A 119 1.91 9.90 -9.98
C ALA A 119 3.23 9.29 -9.46
N SER A 120 3.56 9.54 -8.19
CA SER A 120 4.75 8.99 -7.53
C SER A 120 4.49 8.63 -6.07
N LEU A 121 5.39 7.80 -5.52
CA LEU A 121 5.56 7.60 -4.08
C LEU A 121 6.43 8.74 -3.49
N PRO A 122 6.41 8.97 -2.16
CA PRO A 122 7.30 9.94 -1.52
C PRO A 122 8.76 9.64 -1.83
N SER A 123 9.56 10.66 -2.13
CA SER A 123 10.97 10.49 -2.54
C SER A 123 11.87 9.91 -1.43
N ASN A 124 11.49 10.09 -0.17
CA ASN A 124 12.15 9.54 1.02
C ASN A 124 11.69 8.11 1.38
N PHE A 125 10.84 7.49 0.56
CA PHE A 125 10.31 6.16 0.80
C PHE A 125 11.24 5.07 0.25
N HIS A 126 12.04 4.49 1.14
CA HIS A 126 13.01 3.43 0.88
C HIS A 126 12.72 2.20 1.77
N PRO A 127 11.68 1.41 1.45
CA PRO A 127 11.22 0.33 2.30
C PRO A 127 12.03 -0.97 2.10
N GLU A 128 13.24 -1.06 2.67
CA GLU A 128 14.11 -2.25 2.54
C GLU A 128 13.46 -3.57 3.02
N ASN A 129 12.48 -3.46 3.92
CA ASN A 129 11.72 -4.59 4.44
C ASN A 129 10.50 -4.99 3.58
N MET A 130 10.26 -4.29 2.46
CA MET A 130 9.12 -4.56 1.58
C MET A 130 9.19 -5.97 1.02
N VAL A 131 8.10 -6.71 1.16
CA VAL A 131 7.94 -8.08 0.64
C VAL A 131 6.88 -8.13 -0.46
N TYR A 132 5.79 -7.38 -0.29
CA TYR A 132 4.66 -7.36 -1.20
C TYR A 132 4.27 -5.93 -1.57
N LEU A 133 4.41 -5.59 -2.85
CA LEU A 133 3.94 -4.34 -3.42
C LEU A 133 2.81 -4.66 -4.40
N LYS A 134 1.59 -4.19 -4.11
CA LYS A 134 0.41 -4.42 -4.94
C LYS A 134 -0.34 -3.13 -5.15
N MET A 135 -0.16 -2.48 -6.29
CA MET A 135 -0.80 -1.21 -6.61
C MET A 135 -1.52 -1.28 -7.96
N PRO A 136 -2.46 -2.22 -8.16
CA PRO A 136 -3.11 -2.41 -9.45
C PRO A 136 -3.96 -1.20 -9.81
N GLY A 137 -3.94 -0.81 -11.09
CA GLY A 137 -4.69 0.32 -11.62
C GLY A 137 -4.21 1.68 -11.11
N SER A 138 -2.99 1.74 -10.59
CA SER A 138 -2.39 2.97 -10.06
C SER A 138 -2.11 4.01 -11.16
N SER A 139 -2.20 5.29 -10.79
CA SER A 139 -1.83 6.45 -11.61
C SER A 139 -0.33 6.76 -11.59
N LEU A 140 0.49 5.89 -11.00
CA LEU A 140 1.94 6.04 -10.99
C LEU A 140 2.48 6.18 -12.41
N THR A 141 3.30 7.20 -12.65
CA THR A 141 4.08 7.35 -13.90
C THR A 141 5.44 6.68 -13.76
N GLN A 142 5.99 6.70 -12.56
CA GLN A 142 7.21 6.02 -12.17
C GLN A 142 7.09 5.52 -10.73
N LEU A 143 7.58 4.30 -10.48
CA LEU A 143 7.43 3.68 -9.16
C LEU A 143 8.40 4.25 -8.11
N TRP A 144 9.69 4.34 -8.45
CA TRP A 144 10.74 4.94 -7.63
C TRP A 144 11.62 5.85 -8.47
N GLU A 145 12.06 6.97 -7.90
CA GLU A 145 13.03 7.87 -8.53
C GLU A 145 14.46 7.35 -8.35
N GLY A 146 15.20 7.23 -9.45
CA GLY A 146 16.60 6.79 -9.48
C GLY A 146 16.80 5.26 -9.44
N ASP A 147 18.07 4.86 -9.55
CA ASP A 147 18.47 3.45 -9.69
C ASP A 147 18.94 2.80 -8.36
N ASN A 148 18.86 3.54 -7.24
CA ASN A 148 19.43 3.14 -5.93
C ASN A 148 18.38 2.59 -4.95
N VAL A 149 17.42 1.81 -5.43
CA VAL A 149 16.38 1.22 -4.57
C VAL A 149 16.70 -0.25 -4.28
N HIS A 150 17.11 -0.53 -3.04
CA HIS A 150 17.48 -1.86 -2.58
C HIS A 150 16.31 -2.55 -1.88
N LEU A 151 15.52 -3.28 -2.64
CA LEU A 151 14.36 -4.03 -2.14
C LEU A 151 14.69 -5.53 -2.10
N VAL A 152 15.72 -5.86 -1.33
CA VAL A 152 16.24 -7.24 -1.25
C VAL A 152 15.21 -8.24 -0.76
N ASN A 153 14.19 -7.80 -0.03
CA ASN A 153 13.12 -8.66 0.48
C ASN A 153 11.89 -8.75 -0.43
N LEU A 154 11.83 -7.97 -1.51
CA LEU A 154 10.65 -7.90 -2.36
C LEU A 154 10.49 -9.21 -3.13
N LYS A 155 9.33 -9.84 -2.95
CA LYS A 155 8.95 -11.08 -3.63
C LYS A 155 7.88 -10.85 -4.68
N VAL A 156 6.95 -9.93 -4.45
CA VAL A 156 5.83 -9.71 -5.37
C VAL A 156 5.68 -8.23 -5.68
N CYS A 157 5.59 -7.93 -6.98
CA CYS A 157 5.26 -6.61 -7.50
C CYS A 157 4.06 -6.72 -8.46
N ASP A 158 2.89 -6.21 -8.08
CA ASP A 158 1.69 -6.13 -8.94
C ASP A 158 1.36 -4.67 -9.24
N LEU A 159 1.53 -4.26 -10.50
CA LEU A 159 1.20 -2.93 -11.02
C LEU A 159 0.21 -3.04 -12.20
N ARG A 160 -0.52 -4.16 -12.32
CA ARG A 160 -1.39 -4.38 -13.48
C ARG A 160 -2.39 -3.26 -13.68
N GLY A 161 -2.64 -2.91 -14.93
CA GLY A 161 -3.62 -1.89 -15.30
C GLY A 161 -3.20 -0.46 -14.97
N SER A 162 -1.95 -0.23 -14.56
CA SER A 162 -1.39 1.12 -14.40
C SER A 162 -1.09 1.73 -15.76
N LYS A 163 -2.12 2.34 -16.36
CA LYS A 163 -2.06 2.87 -17.73
C LYS A 163 -1.08 4.00 -17.92
N GLU A 164 -0.82 4.78 -16.88
CA GLU A 164 0.10 5.93 -16.90
C GLU A 164 1.56 5.55 -16.58
N LEU A 165 1.83 4.29 -16.22
CA LEU A 165 3.17 3.85 -15.85
C LEU A 165 4.09 3.86 -17.07
N ILE A 166 5.09 4.74 -17.06
CA ILE A 166 6.07 4.93 -18.14
C ILE A 166 7.33 4.12 -17.87
N LYS A 167 7.82 4.17 -16.62
CA LYS A 167 9.07 3.54 -16.18
C LYS A 167 8.87 2.78 -14.87
N ILE A 168 9.50 1.62 -14.75
CA ILE A 168 9.62 0.85 -13.50
C ILE A 168 11.03 1.01 -12.89
N MET A 169 11.22 0.51 -11.67
CA MET A 169 12.52 0.48 -11.00
C MET A 169 13.56 -0.37 -11.73
N ASP A 170 14.84 -0.11 -11.49
CA ASP A 170 15.91 -1.04 -11.84
C ASP A 170 15.86 -2.29 -10.95
N PHE A 171 16.09 -3.46 -11.53
CA PHE A 171 15.97 -4.75 -10.84
C PHE A 171 17.28 -5.24 -10.20
N SER A 172 18.41 -4.53 -10.36
CA SER A 172 19.70 -4.92 -9.74
C SER A 172 19.64 -4.95 -8.22
N GLY A 173 18.83 -4.09 -7.60
CA GLY A 173 18.57 -4.03 -6.17
C GLY A 173 17.48 -5.00 -5.67
N VAL A 174 16.97 -5.90 -6.51
CA VAL A 174 15.73 -6.67 -6.26
C VAL A 174 15.92 -8.18 -6.55
N PRO A 175 16.98 -8.82 -6.03
CA PRO A 175 17.38 -10.17 -6.44
C PRO A 175 16.37 -11.27 -6.09
N ASN A 176 15.46 -11.02 -5.14
CA ASN A 176 14.53 -12.01 -4.60
C ASN A 176 13.10 -11.91 -5.17
N LEU A 177 12.90 -11.13 -6.23
CA LEU A 177 11.59 -11.02 -6.89
C LEU A 177 11.16 -12.39 -7.43
N GLU A 178 9.98 -12.82 -7.02
CA GLU A 178 9.34 -14.11 -7.38
C GLU A 178 8.21 -13.89 -8.38
N GLU A 179 7.43 -12.82 -8.26
CA GLU A 179 6.27 -12.53 -9.12
C GLU A 179 6.27 -11.06 -9.58
N LEU A 180 6.10 -10.83 -10.88
CA LEU A 180 5.97 -9.50 -11.49
C LEU A 180 4.73 -9.45 -12.38
N TYR A 181 3.79 -8.55 -12.05
CA TYR A 181 2.57 -8.38 -12.83
C TYR A 181 2.47 -6.97 -13.42
N LEU A 182 2.60 -6.89 -14.76
CA LEU A 182 2.56 -5.62 -15.53
C LEU A 182 1.48 -5.62 -16.63
N GLY A 183 0.60 -6.63 -16.64
CA GLY A 183 -0.47 -6.72 -17.62
C GLY A 183 -1.37 -5.48 -17.63
N GLY A 184 -1.61 -4.90 -18.81
CA GLY A 184 -2.47 -3.73 -18.97
C GLY A 184 -1.80 -2.38 -18.68
N CYS A 185 -0.48 -2.32 -18.49
CA CYS A 185 0.29 -1.08 -18.42
C CYS A 185 0.56 -0.54 -19.84
N SER A 186 -0.33 0.30 -20.37
CA SER A 186 -0.30 0.72 -21.78
C SER A 186 0.80 1.73 -22.14
N SER A 187 1.27 2.53 -21.18
CA SER A 187 2.32 3.54 -21.42
C SER A 187 3.74 3.05 -21.08
N LEU A 188 3.87 1.79 -20.63
CA LEU A 188 5.15 1.25 -20.20
C LEU A 188 6.06 1.08 -21.43
N VAL A 189 7.14 1.85 -21.47
CA VAL A 189 8.00 1.94 -22.66
C VAL A 189 8.89 0.71 -22.79
N GLU A 190 9.56 0.33 -21.70
CA GLU A 190 10.48 -0.79 -21.67
C GLU A 190 10.52 -1.43 -20.29
N ILE A 191 10.95 -2.69 -20.28
CA ILE A 191 11.29 -3.39 -19.05
C ILE A 191 12.82 -3.41 -18.94
N PRO A 192 13.41 -2.88 -17.86
CA PRO A 192 14.86 -2.86 -17.66
C PRO A 192 15.51 -4.24 -17.84
N SER A 193 16.63 -4.30 -18.57
CA SER A 193 17.39 -5.53 -18.82
C SER A 193 17.91 -6.19 -17.53
N SER A 194 18.06 -5.40 -16.46
CA SER A 194 18.39 -5.89 -15.11
C SER A 194 17.37 -6.89 -14.56
N LEU A 195 16.17 -7.02 -15.14
CA LEU A 195 15.21 -8.07 -14.79
C LEU A 195 15.83 -9.48 -14.88
N GLN A 196 16.81 -9.68 -15.78
CA GLN A 196 17.55 -10.94 -15.92
C GLN A 196 18.32 -11.34 -14.64
N LEU A 197 18.54 -10.40 -13.72
CA LEU A 197 19.18 -10.65 -12.43
C LEU A 197 18.21 -11.26 -11.39
N CYS A 198 16.90 -11.15 -11.60
CA CYS A 198 15.87 -11.74 -10.74
C CYS A 198 15.72 -13.25 -10.98
N ARG A 199 16.66 -14.04 -10.45
CA ARG A 199 16.72 -15.50 -10.68
C ARG A 199 15.54 -16.30 -10.13
N LYS A 200 14.74 -15.71 -9.23
CA LYS A 200 13.57 -16.36 -8.60
C LYS A 200 12.26 -16.07 -9.32
N LEU A 201 12.28 -15.21 -10.34
CA LEU A 201 11.09 -14.76 -11.04
C LEU A 201 10.45 -15.95 -11.80
N THR A 202 9.16 -16.17 -11.57
CA THR A 202 8.33 -17.21 -12.22
C THR A 202 7.14 -16.59 -12.92
#